data_AF-A0A961CGJ9-F1
#
_entry.id   AF-A0A961CGJ9-F1
#
_cell.length_a   1.000
_cell.length_b   1.000
_cell.length_c   1.000
_cell.angle_alpha   90.00
_cell.angle_beta   90.00
_cell.angle_gamma   90.00
#
_symmetry.space_group_name_H-M   'P 1'
#
loop_
_entity.id
_entity.type
_entity.pdbx_description
1 polymer ?
#
loop_
_entity_poly.entity_id
_entity_poly.type
_entity_poly.pdbx_seq_one_letter_code
_entity_poly.pdbx_strand_id
1 'polypeptide(L)'
;YDDQIANAGWPNDWLRNIGPLSALVLDRNMYRNDAAFLADPALANGEVLRVGLAFRGVPVSGPTERGDVDEGVRVARLSSPTINDLVVQTLFRSDNLYAELLVKEIGHRATGEPGTTASGLARIRQLLTGLCVPVTSTDVDGSGLSYDNARSAREFQALLRAARVSPWGSLLWNDLPVAGTMGAFIGRLDGPLTTGRVRAKGGSLAVARTLSGYATTLGGRQLTFSVLINGGITTETEHAIDDFVTRLVQLRL
;
A
#
# COMPACT_ATOMS: atom_id res chain seq x y z
N TYR A 1 -17.08 -2.31 5.02
CA TYR A 1 -15.87 -2.95 5.58
C TYR A 1 -16.15 -3.29 7.03
N ASP A 2 -15.34 -4.14 7.65
CA ASP A 2 -15.39 -4.36 9.10
C ASP A 2 -15.01 -3.10 9.91
N ASP A 3 -15.12 -3.20 11.23
CA ASP A 3 -14.81 -2.11 12.18
C ASP A 3 -13.37 -2.15 12.71
N GLN A 4 -12.52 -2.99 12.13
CA GLN A 4 -11.12 -3.07 12.53
C GLN A 4 -10.37 -1.82 12.08
N ILE A 5 -9.94 -0.99 13.05
CA ILE A 5 -9.24 0.28 12.79
C ILE A 5 -7.72 0.15 12.65
N ALA A 6 -7.13 -0.98 13.04
CA ALA A 6 -5.68 -1.23 12.98
C ALA A 6 -5.39 -2.73 12.85
N ASN A 7 -4.26 -3.08 12.23
CA ASN A 7 -3.83 -4.48 12.12
C ASN A 7 -2.82 -4.87 13.21
N ALA A 8 -2.73 -6.17 13.46
CA ALA A 8 -1.75 -6.73 14.39
C ALA A 8 -0.31 -6.50 13.90
N GLY A 9 0.63 -6.41 14.85
CA GLY A 9 2.06 -6.23 14.57
C GLY A 9 2.47 -4.85 14.05
N TRP A 10 1.51 -3.90 13.93
CA TRP A 10 1.83 -2.49 13.70
C TRP A 10 2.62 -1.90 14.88
N PRO A 11 3.57 -0.97 14.62
CA PRO A 11 4.35 -0.34 15.68
C PRO A 11 3.45 0.51 16.58
N ASN A 12 3.84 0.69 17.85
CA ASN A 12 3.03 1.42 18.84
C ASN A 12 2.67 2.86 18.41
N ASP A 13 3.49 3.49 17.58
CA ASP A 13 3.29 4.83 17.03
C ASP A 13 2.74 4.82 15.59
N TRP A 14 2.04 3.76 15.19
CA TRP A 14 1.48 3.58 13.83
C TRP A 14 0.66 4.77 13.32
N LEU A 15 0.00 5.51 14.22
CA LEU A 15 -0.74 6.74 13.90
C LEU A 15 0.11 7.84 13.25
N ARG A 16 1.44 7.75 13.29
CA ARG A 16 2.34 8.63 12.53
C ARG A 16 2.39 8.31 11.03
N ASN A 17 2.06 7.08 10.67
CA ASN A 17 2.23 6.53 9.33
C ASN A 17 0.90 6.28 8.61
N ILE A 18 -0.19 6.09 9.36
CA ILE A 18 -1.50 5.76 8.83
C ILE A 18 -2.60 6.17 9.82
N GLY A 19 -3.72 6.69 9.32
CA GLY A 19 -4.90 6.93 10.15
C GLY A 19 -5.69 5.64 10.41
N PRO A 20 -6.60 5.62 11.40
CA PRO A 20 -7.40 4.45 11.69
C PRO A 20 -8.22 4.04 10.46
N LEU A 21 -8.28 2.74 10.19
CA LEU A 21 -9.05 2.19 9.07
C LEU A 21 -10.55 2.33 9.34
N SER A 22 -11.32 2.68 8.32
CA SER A 22 -12.78 2.76 8.40
C SER A 22 -13.42 2.73 7.01
N ALA A 23 -14.73 2.49 6.94
CA ALA A 23 -15.49 2.52 5.68
C ALA A 23 -15.73 3.96 5.16
N LEU A 24 -15.81 4.94 6.06
CA LEU A 24 -15.87 6.37 5.73
C LEU A 24 -14.60 7.03 6.24
N VAL A 25 -13.81 7.59 5.32
CA VAL A 25 -12.50 8.21 5.60
C VAL A 25 -12.53 9.67 5.18
N LEU A 26 -12.13 10.57 6.07
CA LEU A 26 -11.91 11.98 5.78
C LEU A 26 -10.46 12.34 6.08
N ASP A 27 -9.79 12.99 5.12
CA ASP A 27 -8.39 13.41 5.26
C ASP A 27 -7.47 12.32 5.82
N ARG A 28 -7.58 11.11 5.23
CA ARG A 28 -6.86 9.90 5.63
C ARG A 28 -7.06 9.49 7.11
N ASN A 29 -8.10 10.02 7.77
CA ASN A 29 -8.35 9.95 9.20
C ASN A 29 -7.19 10.48 10.06
N MET A 30 -6.39 11.41 9.54
CA MET A 30 -5.20 11.95 10.22
C MET A 30 -5.44 13.29 10.91
N TYR A 31 -6.64 13.86 10.77
CA TYR A 31 -6.98 15.17 11.33
C TYR A 31 -7.31 15.13 12.84
N ARG A 32 -7.47 13.93 13.42
CA ARG A 32 -7.93 13.71 14.79
C ARG A 32 -7.47 12.33 15.30
N ASN A 33 -7.15 12.22 16.59
CA ASN A 33 -6.64 10.96 17.18
C ASN A 33 -7.00 10.74 18.66
N ASP A 34 -8.00 11.45 19.19
CA ASP A 34 -8.50 11.21 20.54
C ASP A 34 -9.27 9.89 20.64
N ALA A 35 -9.46 9.41 21.88
CA ALA A 35 -10.11 8.12 22.16
C ALA A 35 -11.52 8.00 21.56
N ALA A 36 -12.30 9.09 21.51
CA ALA A 36 -13.64 9.05 20.93
C ALA A 36 -13.60 8.89 19.40
N PHE A 37 -12.61 9.49 18.73
CA PHE A 37 -12.41 9.26 17.29
C PHE A 37 -11.96 7.84 16.99
N LEU A 38 -11.00 7.32 17.77
CA LEU A 38 -10.46 5.98 17.57
C LEU A 38 -11.48 4.88 17.92
N ALA A 39 -12.47 5.18 18.75
CA ALA A 39 -13.55 4.24 19.03
C ALA A 39 -14.44 3.99 17.80
N ASP A 40 -14.71 5.02 17.00
CA ASP A 40 -15.50 4.89 15.77
C ASP A 40 -15.21 6.03 14.76
N PRO A 41 -14.17 5.88 13.92
CA PRO A 41 -13.78 6.92 12.96
C PRO A 41 -14.88 7.19 11.92
N ALA A 42 -15.66 6.16 11.53
CA ALA A 42 -16.73 6.32 10.56
C ALA A 42 -17.86 7.19 11.11
N LEU A 43 -18.30 6.93 12.34
CA LEU A 43 -19.31 7.74 13.01
C LEU A 43 -18.83 9.19 13.21
N ALA A 44 -17.58 9.36 13.66
CA ALA A 44 -17.00 10.69 13.83
C ALA A 44 -16.88 11.46 12.50
N ASN A 45 -16.61 10.77 11.39
CA ASN A 45 -16.64 11.38 10.06
C ASN A 45 -18.06 11.73 9.59
N GLY A 46 -19.06 10.93 9.96
CA GLY A 46 -20.48 11.27 9.76
C GLY A 46 -20.87 12.55 10.49
N GLU A 47 -20.33 12.75 11.69
CA GLU A 47 -20.55 13.97 12.47
C GLU A 47 -19.92 15.20 11.81
N VAL A 48 -18.74 15.06 11.20
CA VAL A 48 -18.14 16.12 10.38
C VAL A 48 -19.05 16.50 9.21
N LEU A 49 -19.67 15.53 8.54
CA LEU A 49 -20.64 15.79 7.47
C LEU A 49 -21.87 16.53 8.02
N ARG A 50 -22.40 16.11 9.17
CA ARG A 50 -23.55 16.76 9.83
C ARG A 50 -23.28 18.24 10.12
N VAL A 51 -22.12 18.54 10.70
CA VAL A 51 -21.67 19.92 10.96
C VAL A 51 -21.47 20.70 9.65
N GLY A 52 -20.88 20.06 8.64
CA GLY A 52 -20.67 20.66 7.31
C GLY A 52 -21.99 21.04 6.62
N LEU A 53 -23.02 20.20 6.70
CA LEU A 53 -24.35 20.48 6.17
C LEU A 53 -25.00 21.68 6.88
N ALA A 54 -24.92 21.73 8.21
CA ALA A 54 -25.44 22.85 8.99
C ALA A 54 -24.76 24.17 8.62
N PHE A 55 -23.43 24.17 8.44
CA PHE A 55 -22.68 25.34 7.97
C PHE A 55 -23.11 25.82 6.58
N ARG A 56 -23.62 24.91 5.73
CA ARG A 56 -24.17 25.21 4.40
C ARG A 56 -25.67 25.52 4.41
N GLY A 57 -26.28 25.72 5.58
CA GLY A 57 -27.70 26.07 5.72
C GLY A 57 -28.67 24.89 5.68
N VAL A 58 -28.17 23.65 5.81
CA VAL A 58 -28.98 22.42 5.86
C VAL A 58 -28.81 21.77 7.24
N PRO A 59 -29.51 22.26 8.28
CA PRO A 59 -29.42 21.66 9.61
C PRO A 59 -30.04 20.26 9.62
N VAL A 60 -29.35 19.30 10.23
CA VAL A 60 -29.86 17.94 10.47
C VAL A 60 -30.29 17.86 11.93
N SER A 61 -31.57 17.56 12.14
CA SER A 61 -32.13 17.30 13.47
C SER A 61 -31.75 15.90 13.95
N GLY A 62 -31.44 15.76 15.24
CA GLY A 62 -31.03 14.48 15.84
C GLY A 62 -29.51 14.24 15.81
N PRO A 63 -29.05 13.16 16.48
CA PRO A 63 -27.64 12.78 16.50
C PRO A 63 -27.21 12.11 15.19
N THR A 64 -25.90 12.06 14.96
CA THR A 64 -25.31 11.15 13.98
C THR A 64 -25.28 9.74 14.59
N GLU A 65 -25.78 8.75 13.86
CA GLU A 65 -25.84 7.34 14.30
C GLU A 65 -25.36 6.41 13.19
N ARG A 66 -24.98 5.18 13.56
CA ARG A 66 -24.77 4.09 12.61
C ARG A 66 -26.12 3.49 12.21
N GLY A 67 -26.22 3.09 10.95
CA GLY A 67 -27.38 2.35 10.47
C GLY A 67 -27.14 1.82 9.07
N ASP A 68 -27.85 0.74 8.75
CA ASP A 68 -28.01 0.27 7.39
C ASP A 68 -29.13 1.04 6.70
N VAL A 69 -29.01 1.22 5.38
CA VAL A 69 -30.02 1.92 4.58
C VAL A 69 -30.73 0.89 3.71
N ASP A 70 -31.89 0.44 4.16
CA ASP A 70 -32.74 -0.50 3.40
C ASP A 70 -33.58 0.24 2.34
N GLU A 71 -34.06 1.45 2.67
CA GLU A 71 -34.85 2.31 1.80
C GLU A 71 -34.36 3.76 1.89
N GLY A 72 -34.18 4.42 0.73
CA GLY A 72 -33.74 5.81 0.70
C GLY A 72 -33.65 6.40 -0.72
N VAL A 73 -33.79 7.72 -0.80
CA VAL A 73 -33.56 8.47 -2.05
C VAL A 73 -32.12 8.94 -2.08
N ARG A 74 -31.36 8.54 -3.12
CA ARG A 74 -29.99 9.03 -3.31
C ARG A 74 -30.00 10.51 -3.67
N VAL A 75 -29.69 11.37 -2.70
CA VAL A 75 -29.62 12.82 -2.87
C VAL A 75 -28.30 13.32 -3.46
N ALA A 76 -27.20 12.57 -3.25
CA ALA A 76 -25.88 12.91 -3.76
C ALA A 76 -25.04 11.65 -3.98
N ARG A 77 -24.00 11.76 -4.81
CA ARG A 77 -22.97 10.74 -5.00
C ARG A 77 -21.63 11.43 -5.23
N LEU A 78 -20.61 10.92 -4.55
CA LEU A 78 -19.22 11.25 -4.84
C LEU A 78 -18.56 10.02 -5.48
N SER A 79 -17.98 10.19 -6.67
CA SER A 79 -17.18 9.15 -7.30
C SER A 79 -15.73 9.27 -6.85
N SER A 80 -15.09 8.15 -6.55
CA SER A 80 -13.65 8.09 -6.30
C SER A 80 -12.84 8.22 -7.60
N PRO A 81 -11.52 8.42 -7.51
CA PRO A 81 -10.60 8.04 -8.58
C PRO A 81 -10.77 6.56 -8.98
N THR A 82 -10.21 6.19 -10.13
CA THR A 82 -10.26 4.80 -10.59
C THR A 82 -9.38 3.91 -9.70
N ILE A 83 -9.63 2.58 -9.70
CA ILE A 83 -8.76 1.63 -9.00
C ILE A 83 -7.31 1.75 -9.48
N ASN A 84 -7.10 2.00 -10.78
CA ASN A 84 -5.76 2.20 -11.32
C ASN A 84 -5.07 3.41 -10.67
N ASP A 85 -5.76 4.56 -10.57
CA ASP A 85 -5.20 5.76 -9.94
C ASP A 85 -4.87 5.54 -8.46
N LEU A 86 -5.70 4.77 -7.75
CA LEU A 86 -5.46 4.41 -6.35
C LEU A 86 -4.24 3.48 -6.22
N VAL A 87 -4.07 2.51 -7.11
CA VAL A 87 -2.89 1.62 -7.15
C VAL A 87 -1.62 2.42 -7.46
N VAL A 88 -1.67 3.30 -8.46
CA VAL A 88 -0.57 4.23 -8.80
C VAL A 88 -0.17 5.03 -7.57
N GLN A 89 -1.13 5.68 -6.91
CA GLN A 89 -0.86 6.46 -5.70
C GLN A 89 -0.25 5.60 -4.59
N THR A 90 -0.75 4.38 -4.40
CA THR A 90 -0.26 3.43 -3.40
C THR A 90 1.20 3.07 -3.65
N LEU A 91 1.55 2.68 -4.87
CA LEU A 91 2.92 2.29 -5.24
C LEU A 91 3.87 3.49 -5.22
N PHE A 92 3.43 4.61 -5.77
CA PHE A 92 4.25 5.79 -5.95
C PHE A 92 4.58 6.50 -4.63
N ARG A 93 3.58 6.70 -3.77
CA ARG A 93 3.73 7.36 -2.46
C ARG A 93 3.97 6.40 -1.31
N SER A 94 3.90 5.09 -1.55
CA SER A 94 3.88 4.09 -0.48
C SER A 94 2.75 4.36 0.52
N ASP A 95 1.53 4.62 0.02
CA ASP A 95 0.39 5.02 0.84
C ASP A 95 -0.20 3.82 1.61
N ASN A 96 0.12 3.74 2.90
CA ASN A 96 -0.34 2.65 3.77
C ASN A 96 -1.87 2.54 3.83
N LEU A 97 -2.58 3.68 3.91
CA LEU A 97 -4.04 3.67 4.03
C LEU A 97 -4.69 3.07 2.79
N TYR A 98 -4.21 3.48 1.61
CA TYR A 98 -4.73 2.91 0.37
C TYR A 98 -4.39 1.42 0.24
N ALA A 99 -3.20 0.99 0.63
CA ALA A 99 -2.85 -0.42 0.63
C ALA A 99 -3.81 -1.25 1.50
N GLU A 100 -4.10 -0.82 2.73
CA GLU A 100 -5.02 -1.54 3.62
C GLU A 100 -6.47 -1.56 3.10
N LEU A 101 -6.97 -0.42 2.63
CA LEU A 101 -8.34 -0.33 2.12
C LEU A 101 -8.50 -1.10 0.81
N LEU A 102 -7.48 -1.14 -0.06
CA LEU A 102 -7.47 -1.99 -1.26
C LEU A 102 -7.52 -3.48 -0.89
N VAL A 103 -6.81 -3.90 0.16
CA VAL A 103 -6.91 -5.29 0.66
C VAL A 103 -8.33 -5.59 1.13
N LYS A 104 -8.94 -4.72 1.94
CA LYS A 104 -10.34 -4.91 2.38
C LYS A 104 -11.31 -4.92 1.20
N GLU A 105 -11.11 -4.07 0.19
CA GLU A 105 -11.90 -4.07 -1.04
C GLU A 105 -11.76 -5.38 -1.83
N ILE A 106 -10.54 -5.91 -1.97
CA ILE A 106 -10.30 -7.24 -2.59
C ILE A 106 -11.09 -8.33 -1.86
N GLY A 107 -11.09 -8.29 -0.52
CA GLY A 107 -11.87 -9.21 0.32
C GLY A 107 -13.37 -9.10 0.05
N HIS A 108 -13.91 -7.87 0.12
CA HIS A 108 -15.32 -7.58 -0.15
C HIS A 108 -15.75 -8.09 -1.55
N ARG A 109 -14.96 -7.80 -2.58
CA ARG A 109 -15.24 -8.23 -3.95
C ARG A 109 -15.18 -9.74 -4.14
N ALA A 110 -14.38 -10.44 -3.35
CA ALA A 110 -14.23 -11.88 -3.47
C ALA A 110 -15.37 -12.64 -2.78
N THR A 111 -15.94 -12.10 -1.70
CA THR A 111 -16.90 -12.80 -0.84
C THR A 111 -18.32 -12.26 -0.93
N GLY A 112 -18.51 -10.98 -1.29
CA GLY A 112 -19.78 -10.26 -1.15
C GLY A 112 -20.08 -9.77 0.27
N GLU A 113 -19.29 -10.19 1.25
CA GLU A 113 -19.41 -9.82 2.67
C GLU A 113 -18.65 -8.52 2.98
N PRO A 114 -18.83 -7.90 4.15
CA PRO A 114 -18.00 -6.77 4.56
C PRO A 114 -16.50 -7.09 4.40
N GLY A 115 -15.80 -6.24 3.66
CA GLY A 115 -14.37 -6.41 3.40
C GLY A 115 -13.54 -6.38 4.68
N THR A 116 -12.72 -7.42 4.88
CA THR A 116 -11.81 -7.56 6.03
C THR A 116 -10.37 -7.72 5.55
N THR A 117 -9.38 -7.40 6.39
CA THR A 117 -7.97 -7.62 6.04
C THR A 117 -7.73 -9.11 5.76
N ALA A 118 -8.27 -9.98 6.61
CA ALA A 118 -8.13 -11.43 6.47
C ALA A 118 -8.70 -11.98 5.15
N SER A 119 -9.90 -11.57 4.75
CA SER A 119 -10.51 -12.01 3.49
C SER A 119 -9.74 -11.51 2.26
N GLY A 120 -9.25 -10.26 2.31
CA GLY A 120 -8.39 -9.68 1.29
C GLY A 120 -7.09 -10.44 1.12
N LEU A 121 -6.38 -10.69 2.24
CA LEU A 121 -5.12 -11.44 2.22
C LEU A 121 -5.31 -12.90 1.78
N ALA A 122 -6.41 -13.55 2.21
CA ALA A 122 -6.75 -14.89 1.73
C ALA A 122 -6.93 -14.91 0.20
N ARG A 123 -7.60 -13.90 -0.36
CA ARG A 123 -7.77 -13.78 -1.82
C ARG A 123 -6.45 -13.49 -2.53
N ILE A 124 -5.61 -12.60 -1.99
CA ILE A 124 -4.27 -12.32 -2.53
C ILE A 124 -3.43 -13.60 -2.54
N ARG A 125 -3.47 -14.38 -1.46
CA ARG A 125 -2.78 -15.68 -1.37
C ARG A 125 -3.16 -16.60 -2.52
N GLN A 126 -4.46 -16.74 -2.79
CA GLN A 126 -4.98 -17.54 -3.92
C GLN A 126 -4.50 -17.02 -5.28
N LEU A 127 -4.51 -15.70 -5.48
CA LEU A 127 -4.04 -15.08 -6.72
C LEU A 127 -2.54 -15.33 -6.94
N LEU A 128 -1.72 -15.22 -5.89
CA LEU A 128 -0.29 -15.52 -5.94
C LEU A 128 -0.02 -16.99 -6.28
N THR A 129 -0.79 -17.91 -5.67
CA THR A 129 -0.73 -19.35 -6.02
C THR A 129 -1.09 -19.57 -7.49
N GLY A 130 -2.13 -18.91 -8.00
CA GLY A 130 -2.51 -18.97 -9.42
C GLY A 130 -1.45 -18.43 -10.37
N LEU A 131 -0.59 -17.52 -9.91
CA LEU A 131 0.58 -17.00 -10.63
C LEU A 131 1.84 -17.86 -10.46
N CYS A 132 1.73 -19.04 -9.84
CA CYS A 132 2.84 -19.94 -9.51
C CYS A 132 3.94 -19.30 -8.65
N VAL A 133 3.59 -18.29 -7.83
CA VAL A 133 4.48 -17.75 -6.80
C VAL A 133 4.53 -18.77 -5.64
N PRO A 134 5.72 -19.11 -5.11
CA PRO A 134 5.84 -20.08 -4.02
C PRO A 134 5.40 -19.44 -2.70
N VAL A 135 4.09 -19.47 -2.40
CA VAL A 135 3.50 -18.73 -1.28
C VAL A 135 3.80 -19.40 0.07
N THR A 136 4.94 -19.06 0.65
CA THR A 136 5.38 -19.45 2.00
C THR A 136 5.30 -18.29 2.98
N SER A 137 4.90 -17.11 2.52
CA SER A 137 4.78 -15.90 3.31
C SER A 137 3.74 -15.98 4.42
N THR A 138 4.01 -15.20 5.47
CA THR A 138 3.04 -14.73 6.45
C THR A 138 2.75 -13.28 6.11
N ASP A 139 1.54 -13.00 5.64
CA ASP A 139 1.08 -11.62 5.40
C ASP A 139 0.02 -11.30 6.47
N VAL A 140 0.22 -10.21 7.21
CA VAL A 140 -0.65 -9.76 8.32
C VAL A 140 -1.43 -8.50 7.94
N ASP A 141 -0.87 -7.69 7.03
CA ASP A 141 -1.49 -6.48 6.53
C ASP A 141 -1.22 -6.26 5.02
N GLY A 142 -1.81 -5.22 4.45
CA GLY A 142 -1.61 -4.86 3.04
C GLY A 142 -0.44 -3.92 2.78
N SER A 143 -0.09 -3.09 3.75
CA SER A 143 0.88 -2.00 3.61
C SER A 143 2.33 -2.43 3.85
N GLY A 144 2.55 -3.52 4.56
CA GLY A 144 3.87 -3.92 5.05
C GLY A 144 4.30 -3.17 6.31
N LEU A 145 3.39 -2.46 6.99
CA LEU A 145 3.68 -1.73 8.22
C LEU A 145 3.85 -2.68 9.42
N SER A 146 3.16 -3.82 9.42
CA SER A 146 3.28 -4.85 10.43
C SER A 146 4.66 -5.52 10.41
N TYR A 147 5.29 -5.63 11.57
CA TYR A 147 6.55 -6.35 11.77
C TYR A 147 6.38 -7.88 11.70
N ASP A 148 5.13 -8.35 11.76
CA ASP A 148 4.79 -9.77 11.69
C ASP A 148 4.69 -10.26 10.23
N ASN A 149 4.78 -9.35 9.26
CA ASN A 149 4.91 -9.72 7.86
C ASN A 149 6.24 -10.42 7.59
N ALA A 150 6.20 -11.56 6.91
CA ALA A 150 7.37 -12.31 6.50
C ALA A 150 7.19 -12.83 5.07
N ARG A 151 8.06 -12.40 4.16
CA ARG A 151 8.10 -12.89 2.77
C ARG A 151 9.54 -12.99 2.28
N SER A 152 9.83 -13.99 1.47
CA SER A 152 11.18 -14.22 0.94
C SER A 152 11.48 -13.35 -0.29
N ALA A 153 12.77 -13.05 -0.52
CA ALA A 153 13.21 -12.39 -1.75
C ALA A 153 12.85 -13.21 -3.01
N ARG A 154 12.81 -14.54 -2.88
CA ARG A 154 12.43 -15.46 -3.97
C ARG A 154 10.96 -15.28 -4.36
N GLU A 155 10.07 -15.07 -3.41
CA GLU A 155 8.65 -14.79 -3.65
C GLU A 155 8.46 -13.46 -4.40
N PHE A 156 9.13 -12.38 -3.96
CA PHE A 156 9.08 -11.11 -4.69
C PHE A 156 9.62 -11.23 -6.11
N GLN A 157 10.74 -11.93 -6.30
CA GLN A 157 11.27 -12.15 -7.65
C GLN A 157 10.32 -13.00 -8.51
N ALA A 158 9.68 -14.02 -7.94
CA ALA A 158 8.69 -14.83 -8.66
C ALA A 158 7.48 -13.98 -9.08
N LEU A 159 6.98 -13.13 -8.18
CA LEU A 159 5.90 -12.18 -8.47
C LEU A 159 6.30 -11.20 -9.59
N LEU A 160 7.49 -10.59 -9.52
CA LEU A 160 7.97 -9.66 -10.54
C LEU A 160 8.15 -10.31 -11.92
N ARG A 161 8.57 -11.59 -11.95
CA ARG A 161 8.63 -12.37 -13.19
C ARG A 161 7.25 -12.71 -13.74
N ALA A 162 6.32 -13.14 -12.88
CA ALA A 162 4.94 -13.41 -13.28
C ALA A 162 4.25 -12.13 -13.80
N ALA A 163 4.48 -11.00 -13.15
CA ALA A 163 3.99 -9.70 -13.58
C ALA A 163 4.45 -9.35 -14.99
N ARG A 164 5.72 -9.60 -15.32
CA ARG A 164 6.32 -9.23 -16.61
C ARG A 164 5.58 -9.83 -17.82
N VAL A 165 5.00 -11.00 -17.67
CA VAL A 165 4.27 -11.73 -18.73
C VAL A 165 2.75 -11.65 -18.57
N SER A 166 2.28 -10.97 -17.52
CA SER A 166 0.85 -10.80 -17.25
C SER A 166 0.27 -9.61 -18.02
N PRO A 167 -1.03 -9.62 -18.38
CA PRO A 167 -1.68 -8.48 -19.05
C PRO A 167 -1.58 -7.15 -18.27
N TRP A 168 -1.50 -7.23 -16.94
CA TRP A 168 -1.36 -6.09 -16.03
C TRP A 168 0.10 -5.68 -15.76
N GLY A 169 1.08 -6.38 -16.33
CA GLY A 169 2.50 -6.14 -16.09
C GLY A 169 2.99 -4.76 -16.50
N SER A 170 2.41 -4.20 -17.57
CA SER A 170 2.72 -2.85 -18.04
C SER A 170 2.29 -1.78 -17.04
N LEU A 171 1.18 -1.98 -16.33
CA LEU A 171 0.72 -1.09 -15.27
C LEU A 171 1.73 -1.09 -14.12
N LEU A 172 2.07 -2.26 -13.57
CA LEU A 172 3.07 -2.37 -12.51
C LEU A 172 4.40 -1.74 -12.93
N TRP A 173 4.85 -2.00 -14.15
CA TRP A 173 6.07 -1.40 -14.68
C TRP A 173 6.03 0.13 -14.65
N ASN A 174 4.92 0.74 -15.06
CA ASN A 174 4.74 2.18 -15.13
C ASN A 174 4.58 2.84 -13.75
N ASP A 175 3.97 2.12 -12.81
CA ASP A 175 3.58 2.68 -11.51
C ASP A 175 4.68 2.56 -10.45
N LEU A 176 5.72 1.76 -10.72
CA LEU A 176 6.89 1.69 -9.85
C LEU A 176 7.73 2.98 -9.90
N PRO A 177 8.19 3.50 -8.75
CA PRO A 177 9.16 4.59 -8.69
C PRO A 177 10.40 4.31 -9.55
N VAL A 178 10.96 5.37 -10.15
CA VAL A 178 12.12 5.30 -11.05
C VAL A 178 13.30 6.01 -10.39
N ALA A 179 14.46 5.34 -10.39
CA ALA A 179 15.70 5.86 -9.83
C ALA A 179 16.02 7.28 -10.33
N GLY A 180 16.37 8.15 -9.38
CA GLY A 180 16.78 9.54 -9.58
C GLY A 180 15.71 10.50 -10.12
N THR A 181 14.52 10.03 -10.48
CA THR A 181 13.59 10.81 -11.30
C THR A 181 12.16 10.83 -10.79
N MET A 182 11.74 9.83 -10.00
CA MET A 182 10.33 9.69 -9.65
C MET A 182 10.10 9.02 -8.29
N GLY A 183 9.14 9.54 -7.53
CA GLY A 183 8.61 8.92 -6.31
C GLY A 183 9.63 8.91 -5.17
N ALA A 184 9.60 7.85 -4.35
CA ALA A 184 10.53 7.65 -3.23
C ALA A 184 12.02 7.51 -3.64
N PHE A 185 12.33 7.61 -4.93
CA PHE A 185 13.67 7.50 -5.50
C PHE A 185 14.25 8.83 -6.00
N ILE A 186 13.56 9.95 -5.79
CA ILE A 186 14.16 11.28 -6.01
C ILE A 186 15.35 11.43 -5.05
N GLY A 187 16.54 11.69 -5.61
CA GLY A 187 17.79 11.79 -4.84
C GLY A 187 18.41 10.45 -4.39
N ARG A 188 17.91 9.32 -4.90
CA ARG A 188 18.46 7.98 -4.62
C ARG A 188 18.73 7.24 -5.93
N LEU A 189 19.90 6.60 -6.05
CA LEU A 189 20.36 5.98 -7.29
C LEU A 189 20.31 6.96 -8.49
N ASP A 190 20.64 8.23 -8.26
CA ASP A 190 20.57 9.34 -9.21
C ASP A 190 21.90 9.57 -9.98
N GLY A 191 22.84 8.63 -9.86
CA GLY A 191 24.07 8.63 -10.64
C GLY A 191 23.85 8.38 -12.14
N PRO A 192 24.85 8.68 -12.99
CA PRO A 192 24.76 8.53 -14.45
C PRO A 192 24.55 7.09 -14.91
N LEU A 193 24.91 6.12 -14.08
CA LEU A 193 24.70 4.70 -14.37
C LEU A 193 23.27 4.27 -14.07
N THR A 194 22.67 4.72 -12.97
CA THR A 194 21.45 4.12 -12.41
C THR A 194 20.18 4.91 -12.73
N THR A 195 20.28 6.22 -12.95
CA THR A 195 19.14 7.09 -13.27
C THR A 195 18.34 6.55 -14.45
N GLY A 196 17.03 6.40 -14.26
CA GLY A 196 16.12 5.88 -15.29
C GLY A 196 16.26 4.38 -15.61
N ARG A 197 17.28 3.68 -15.09
CA ARG A 197 17.53 2.25 -15.35
C ARG A 197 16.95 1.31 -14.31
N VAL A 198 16.57 1.83 -13.13
CA VAL A 198 16.00 1.06 -12.03
C VAL A 198 14.57 1.52 -11.78
N ARG A 199 13.66 0.55 -11.69
CA ARG A 199 12.27 0.74 -11.29
C ARG A 199 11.95 -0.18 -10.14
N ALA A 200 11.65 0.35 -8.96
CA ALA A 200 11.59 -0.49 -7.77
C ALA A 200 10.72 0.10 -6.67
N LYS A 201 10.18 -0.78 -5.84
CA LYS A 201 9.49 -0.42 -4.60
C LYS A 201 10.44 -0.61 -3.43
N GLY A 202 10.69 0.48 -2.71
CA GLY A 202 11.44 0.46 -1.45
C GLY A 202 10.52 0.21 -0.25
N GLY A 203 11.12 -0.25 0.85
CA GLY A 203 10.49 -0.35 2.17
C GLY A 203 11.47 0.07 3.26
N SER A 204 10.97 0.85 4.22
CA SER A 204 11.77 1.41 5.31
C SER A 204 10.99 1.36 6.62
N LEU A 205 11.41 0.47 7.52
CA LEU A 205 10.91 0.35 8.89
C LEU A 205 12.08 0.45 9.87
N ALA A 206 11.83 0.66 11.16
CA ALA A 206 12.91 0.67 12.16
C ALA A 206 13.73 -0.64 12.15
N VAL A 207 13.10 -1.75 11.78
CA VAL A 207 13.68 -3.10 11.81
C VAL A 207 14.07 -3.66 10.44
N ALA A 208 13.74 -2.96 9.34
CA ALA A 208 13.96 -3.49 7.99
C ALA A 208 14.26 -2.41 6.94
N ARG A 209 15.05 -2.80 5.93
CA ARG A 209 15.24 -2.09 4.66
C ARG A 209 15.07 -3.06 3.51
N THR A 210 14.24 -2.70 2.55
CA THR A 210 13.93 -3.56 1.41
C THR A 210 13.94 -2.78 0.11
N LEU A 211 14.31 -3.47 -0.96
CA LEU A 211 14.19 -2.95 -2.32
C LEU A 211 13.95 -4.09 -3.32
N SER A 212 12.81 -4.04 -4.00
CA SER A 212 12.44 -5.05 -5.00
C SER A 212 11.98 -4.38 -6.28
N GLY A 213 12.41 -4.90 -7.43
CA GLY A 213 11.99 -4.34 -8.71
C GLY A 213 12.80 -4.85 -9.90
N TYR A 214 12.97 -3.95 -10.87
CA TYR A 214 13.65 -4.20 -12.13
C TYR A 214 14.87 -3.29 -12.28
N ALA A 215 15.94 -3.84 -12.84
CA ALA A 215 17.15 -3.10 -13.21
C ALA A 215 17.50 -3.40 -14.68
N THR A 216 17.81 -2.36 -15.45
CA THR A 216 18.27 -2.49 -16.83
C THR A 216 19.78 -2.40 -16.86
N THR A 217 20.45 -3.46 -17.31
CA THR A 217 21.91 -3.54 -17.40
C THR A 217 22.46 -2.59 -18.48
N LEU A 218 23.77 -2.30 -18.44
CA LEU A 218 24.46 -1.56 -19.50
C LEU A 218 24.46 -2.33 -20.82
N GLY A 219 24.36 -3.66 -20.78
CA GLY A 219 24.12 -4.51 -21.97
C GLY A 219 22.69 -4.44 -22.51
N GLY A 220 21.76 -3.78 -21.81
CA GLY A 220 20.37 -3.61 -22.23
C GLY A 220 19.42 -4.71 -21.72
N ARG A 221 19.94 -5.75 -21.06
CA ARG A 221 19.13 -6.80 -20.46
C ARG A 221 18.37 -6.27 -19.24
N GLN A 222 17.12 -6.67 -19.10
CA GLN A 222 16.33 -6.37 -17.90
C GLN A 222 16.42 -7.53 -16.89
N LEU A 223 16.74 -7.20 -15.65
CA LEU A 223 16.81 -8.12 -14.52
C LEU A 223 15.69 -7.83 -13.52
N THR A 224 15.14 -8.88 -12.90
CA THR A 224 14.35 -8.76 -11.68
C THR A 224 15.26 -8.95 -10.47
N PHE A 225 15.09 -8.14 -9.44
CA PHE A 225 15.86 -8.27 -8.20
C PHE A 225 14.99 -8.05 -6.96
N SER A 226 15.47 -8.54 -5.82
CA SER A 226 14.88 -8.29 -4.52
C SER A 226 15.96 -8.41 -3.45
N VAL A 227 16.10 -7.37 -2.63
CA VAL A 227 17.01 -7.31 -1.48
C VAL A 227 16.18 -6.98 -0.25
N LEU A 228 16.26 -7.85 0.76
CA LEU A 228 15.55 -7.70 2.03
C LEU A 228 16.58 -7.80 3.15
N ILE A 229 16.73 -6.76 3.96
CA ILE A 229 17.64 -6.73 5.10
C ILE A 229 16.82 -6.44 6.35
N ASN A 230 16.93 -7.31 7.35
CA ASN A 230 16.24 -7.24 8.62
C ASN A 230 17.26 -7.16 9.76
N GLY A 231 16.94 -6.39 10.81
CA GLY A 231 17.74 -6.25 12.01
C GLY A 231 19.00 -5.39 11.82
N GLY A 232 19.31 -4.56 12.82
CA GLY A 232 20.54 -3.76 12.80
C GLY A 232 20.61 -2.76 11.64
N ILE A 233 19.48 -2.13 11.30
CA ILE A 233 19.39 -1.18 10.19
C ILE A 233 20.17 0.09 10.51
N THR A 234 21.12 0.42 9.64
CA THR A 234 21.90 1.65 9.67
C THR A 234 21.90 2.31 8.30
N THR A 235 22.48 3.51 8.19
CA THR A 235 22.68 4.18 6.89
C THR A 235 23.51 3.32 5.93
N GLU A 236 24.50 2.57 6.42
CA GLU A 236 25.31 1.65 5.63
C GLU A 236 24.47 0.54 4.98
N THR A 237 23.34 0.18 5.59
CA THR A 237 22.41 -0.79 5.01
C THR A 237 21.79 -0.26 3.71
N GLU A 238 21.40 1.02 3.69
CA GLU A 238 20.85 1.66 2.50
C GLU A 238 21.91 1.79 1.40
N HIS A 239 23.13 2.19 1.77
CA HIS A 239 24.27 2.24 0.84
C HIS A 239 24.59 0.86 0.25
N ALA A 240 24.59 -0.21 1.06
CA ALA A 240 24.85 -1.56 0.58
C ALA A 240 23.78 -2.04 -0.43
N ILE A 241 22.51 -1.70 -0.20
CA ILE A 241 21.43 -1.97 -1.17
C ILE A 241 21.68 -1.22 -2.48
N ASP A 242 22.04 0.06 -2.39
CA ASP A 242 22.25 0.91 -3.57
C ASP A 242 23.49 0.48 -4.37
N ASP A 243 24.57 0.10 -3.69
CA ASP A 243 25.77 -0.47 -4.31
C ASP A 243 25.47 -1.79 -5.02
N PHE A 244 24.68 -2.67 -4.39
CA PHE A 244 24.24 -3.91 -5.01
C PHE A 244 23.46 -3.66 -6.30
N VAL A 245 22.48 -2.74 -6.27
CA VAL A 245 21.68 -2.39 -7.45
C VAL A 245 22.54 -1.72 -8.53
N THR A 246 23.47 -0.85 -8.14
CA THR A 246 24.41 -0.22 -9.08
C THR A 246 25.27 -1.26 -9.79
N ARG A 247 25.77 -2.26 -9.07
CA ARG A 247 26.53 -3.38 -9.66
C ARG A 247 25.69 -4.23 -10.61
N LEU A 248 24.40 -4.46 -10.31
CA LEU A 248 23.50 -5.13 -11.26
C LEU A 248 23.37 -4.36 -12.56
N VAL A 249 23.23 -3.04 -12.49
CA VAL A 249 23.14 -2.17 -13.68
C VAL A 249 24.44 -2.24 -14.50
N GLN A 250 25.60 -2.32 -13.87
CA GLN A 250 26.90 -2.36 -14.56
C GLN A 250 27.17 -3.64 -15.38
N LEU A 251 26.39 -4.70 -15.18
CA LEU A 251 26.55 -5.95 -15.92
C LEU A 251 26.46 -5.72 -17.45
N ARG A 252 27.24 -6.48 -18.21
CA ARG A 252 27.26 -6.45 -19.70
C ARG A 252 26.68 -7.74 -20.28
N LEU A 253 25.55 -8.17 -19.70
CA LEU A 253 24.73 -9.30 -20.13
C LEU A 253 23.62 -8.85 -21.08
#